data_AF-A0A072U220-F1
#
_entry.id   AF-A0A072U220-F1
#
_cell.length_a   1.000
_cell.length_b   1.000
_cell.length_c   1.000
_cell.angle_alpha   90.00
_cell.angle_beta   90.00
_cell.angle_gamma   90.00
#
_symmetry.space_group_name_H-M   'P 1'
#
loop_
_entity.id
_entity.type
_entity.pdbx_description
1 polymer ?
#
loop_
_entity_poly.entity_id
_entity_poly.type
_entity_poly.pdbx_seq_one_letter_code
_entity_poly.pdbx_strand_id
1 'polypeptide(L)'
;MHVSRMREIKVGIKRLDKLMSSLSKLQTALKVIINECHNIDRVVLALGGSSLRPQNVYVLEFPCRVDVSNAGDDFARSKAAEALSRKAIRTLISKDAGSVTYPGPNKLFVLIKAPSSFNQPQHFLPKRDFKYNRKIVPLRLLIKCRNQDQEVAASTSEDWIWFQCRHVIKGLAMNAMPEE
;
A
#
# COMPACT_ATOMS: atom_id res chain seq x y z
N MET A 1 19.52 19.68 -31.39
CA MET A 1 19.70 19.39 -29.94
C MET A 1 18.49 19.80 -29.07
N HIS A 2 17.90 20.99 -29.25
CA HIS A 2 16.76 21.47 -28.43
C HIS A 2 15.46 20.64 -28.53
N VAL A 3 15.11 20.13 -29.71
CA VAL A 3 13.85 19.41 -29.93
C VAL A 3 13.82 18.04 -29.24
N SER A 4 14.94 17.32 -29.16
CA SER A 4 15.02 16.03 -28.43
C SER A 4 14.80 16.24 -26.93
N ARG A 5 15.48 17.23 -26.35
CA ARG A 5 15.33 17.60 -24.94
C ARG A 5 13.89 17.99 -24.59
N MET A 6 13.24 18.80 -25.43
CA MET A 6 11.82 19.14 -25.24
C MET A 6 10.90 17.91 -25.30
N ARG A 7 11.16 16.95 -26.19
CA ARG A 7 10.40 15.69 -26.26
C ARG A 7 10.57 14.85 -25.00
N GLU A 8 11.80 14.71 -24.50
CA GLU A 8 12.11 13.99 -23.27
C GLU A 8 11.38 14.59 -22.06
N ILE A 9 11.45 15.91 -21.90
CA ILE A 9 10.73 16.63 -20.83
C ILE A 9 9.22 16.37 -20.94
N LYS A 10 8.65 16.51 -22.14
CA LYS A 10 7.21 16.27 -22.37
C LYS A 10 6.80 14.83 -22.05
N VAL A 11 7.65 13.85 -22.38
CA VAL A 11 7.42 12.45 -22.03
C VAL A 11 7.54 12.24 -20.52
N GLY A 12 8.50 12.87 -19.86
CA GLY A 12 8.68 12.85 -18.40
C GLY A 12 7.44 13.36 -17.66
N ILE A 13 6.92 14.53 -18.06
CA ILE A 13 5.69 15.10 -17.50
C ILE A 13 4.52 14.12 -17.67
N LYS A 14 4.30 13.59 -18.89
CA LYS A 14 3.24 12.61 -19.14
C LYS A 14 3.38 11.33 -18.30
N ARG A 15 4.61 10.89 -18.00
CA ARG A 15 4.85 9.73 -17.14
C ARG A 15 4.51 10.04 -15.68
N LEU A 16 4.89 11.24 -15.21
CA LEU A 16 4.54 11.72 -13.87
C LEU A 16 3.02 11.86 -13.71
N ASP A 17 2.32 12.42 -14.69
CA ASP A 17 0.85 12.54 -14.67
C ASP A 17 0.17 11.17 -14.56
N LYS A 18 0.67 10.17 -15.30
CA LYS A 18 0.17 8.78 -15.21
C LYS A 18 0.40 8.17 -13.84
N LEU A 19 1.56 8.43 -13.23
CA LEU A 19 1.86 7.99 -11.87
C LEU A 19 0.88 8.63 -10.89
N MET A 20 0.72 9.95 -10.93
CA MET A 20 -0.18 10.69 -10.04
C MET A 20 -1.64 10.27 -10.21
N SER A 21 -2.09 10.04 -11.44
CA SER A 21 -3.43 9.51 -11.71
C SER A 21 -3.63 8.11 -11.10
N SER A 22 -2.62 7.24 -11.19
CA SER A 22 -2.68 5.89 -10.59
C SER A 22 -2.70 5.95 -9.06
N LEU A 23 -1.92 6.87 -8.47
CA LEU A 23 -1.90 7.10 -7.02
C LEU A 23 -3.24 7.63 -6.51
N SER A 24 -3.85 8.57 -7.23
CA SER A 24 -5.18 9.10 -6.91
C SER A 24 -6.25 8.00 -6.92
N LYS A 25 -6.26 7.15 -7.95
CA LYS A 25 -7.18 5.99 -8.01
C LYS A 25 -6.96 5.00 -6.87
N LEU A 26 -5.71 4.74 -6.50
CA LEU A 26 -5.39 3.90 -5.34
C LEU A 26 -5.88 4.54 -4.05
N GLN A 27 -5.68 5.86 -3.88
CA GLN A 27 -6.16 6.58 -2.71
C GLN A 27 -7.68 6.49 -2.58
N THR A 28 -8.42 6.70 -3.68
CA THR A 28 -9.89 6.51 -3.70
C THR A 28 -10.27 5.09 -3.30
N ALA A 29 -9.59 4.08 -3.86
CA ALA A 29 -9.84 2.68 -3.50
C ALA A 29 -9.59 2.39 -2.01
N LEU A 30 -8.52 2.94 -1.44
CA LEU A 30 -8.19 2.79 -0.02
C LEU A 30 -9.23 3.49 0.87
N LYS A 31 -9.72 4.67 0.49
CA LYS A 31 -10.78 5.35 1.23
C LYS A 31 -12.07 4.53 1.27
N VAL A 32 -12.47 3.97 0.13
CA VAL A 32 -13.67 3.13 0.02
C VAL A 32 -13.57 1.92 0.97
N ILE A 33 -12.47 1.17 0.95
CA ILE A 33 -12.34 -0.01 1.82
C ILE A 33 -12.27 0.34 3.30
N ILE A 34 -11.62 1.45 3.68
CA ILE A 34 -11.55 1.87 5.09
C ILE A 34 -12.95 2.28 5.59
N ASN A 35 -13.78 2.87 4.74
CA ASN A 35 -15.16 3.24 5.07
C ASN A 35 -16.11 2.04 5.11
N GLU A 36 -15.93 1.05 4.23
CA GLU A 36 -16.81 -0.12 4.13
C GLU A 36 -16.38 -1.27 5.06
N CYS A 37 -15.11 -1.32 5.45
CA CYS A 37 -14.54 -2.39 6.25
C CYS A 37 -13.64 -1.82 7.36
N HIS A 38 -14.18 -1.78 8.57
CA HIS A 38 -13.46 -1.28 9.75
C HIS A 38 -12.47 -2.32 10.33
N ASN A 39 -12.54 -3.57 9.88
CA ASN A 39 -11.74 -4.68 10.38
C ASN A 39 -10.69 -5.11 9.34
N ILE A 40 -9.67 -4.29 9.11
CA ILE A 40 -8.52 -4.65 8.26
C ILE A 40 -7.39 -5.22 9.14
N ASP A 41 -6.96 -6.46 8.89
CA ASP A 41 -5.87 -7.12 9.65
C ASP A 41 -4.53 -6.60 9.15
N ARG A 42 -4.33 -6.66 7.81
CA ARG A 42 -3.06 -6.33 7.18
C ARG A 42 -3.22 -5.73 5.80
N VAL A 43 -2.31 -4.83 5.47
CA VAL A 43 -2.10 -4.30 4.12
C VAL A 43 -0.71 -4.73 3.64
N VAL A 44 -0.65 -5.31 2.45
CA VAL A 44 0.58 -5.75 1.79
C VAL A 44 0.85 -4.88 0.57
N LEU A 45 2.04 -4.33 0.52
CA LEU A 45 2.61 -3.59 -0.59
C LEU A 45 3.68 -4.47 -1.24
N ALA A 46 3.34 -5.11 -2.36
CA ALA A 46 4.24 -5.97 -3.12
C ALA A 46 4.84 -5.19 -4.28
N LEU A 47 6.16 -4.99 -4.27
CA LEU A 47 6.91 -4.31 -5.32
C LEU A 47 7.61 -5.33 -6.21
N GLY A 48 7.39 -5.28 -7.52
CA GLY A 48 8.09 -6.13 -8.50
C GLY A 48 7.28 -6.35 -9.77
N GLY A 49 7.55 -7.46 -10.47
CA GLY A 49 6.84 -7.81 -11.72
C GLY A 49 5.43 -8.39 -11.49
N SER A 50 5.19 -9.04 -10.34
CA SER A 50 3.95 -9.71 -9.98
C SER A 50 3.74 -9.72 -8.46
N SER A 51 2.49 -9.73 -8.01
CA SER A 51 2.15 -9.87 -6.59
C SER A 51 2.50 -11.25 -6.01
N LEU A 52 2.62 -12.30 -6.83
CA LEU A 52 2.99 -13.66 -6.39
C LEU A 52 4.51 -13.85 -6.27
N ARG A 53 5.27 -13.11 -7.09
CA ARG A 53 6.75 -13.11 -7.10
C ARG A 53 7.28 -11.67 -7.02
N PRO A 54 7.03 -10.96 -5.90
CA PRO A 54 7.59 -9.64 -5.72
C PRO A 54 9.12 -9.69 -5.56
N GLN A 55 9.76 -8.54 -5.67
CA GLN A 55 11.15 -8.34 -5.27
C GLN A 55 11.21 -7.90 -3.81
N ASN A 56 10.30 -7.00 -3.41
CA ASN A 56 10.14 -6.58 -2.02
C ASN A 56 8.68 -6.64 -1.58
N VAL A 57 8.50 -6.86 -0.29
CA VAL A 57 7.20 -6.85 0.35
C VAL A 57 7.27 -5.97 1.59
N TYR A 58 6.36 -5.01 1.69
CA TYR A 58 6.10 -4.25 2.90
C TYR A 58 4.74 -4.65 3.45
N VAL A 59 4.66 -4.87 4.75
CA VAL A 59 3.42 -5.27 5.43
C VAL A 59 3.11 -4.23 6.50
N LEU A 60 1.93 -3.62 6.41
CA LEU A 60 1.36 -2.82 7.50
C LEU A 60 0.39 -3.71 8.28
N GLU A 61 0.60 -3.81 9.58
CA GLU A 61 -0.22 -4.65 10.47
C GLU A 61 -0.97 -3.76 11.46
N PHE A 62 -2.27 -3.99 11.56
CA PHE A 62 -3.20 -3.22 12.41
C PHE A 62 -3.84 -4.17 13.42
N PRO A 63 -3.15 -4.51 14.52
CA PRO A 63 -3.70 -5.38 15.55
C PRO A 63 -4.90 -4.76 16.30
N CYS A 64 -5.09 -3.45 16.18
CA CYS A 64 -6.17 -2.73 16.84
C CYS A 64 -7.48 -2.89 16.06
N ARG A 65 -8.46 -3.60 16.63
CA ARG A 65 -9.86 -3.46 16.21
C ARG A 65 -10.40 -2.22 16.90
N VAL A 66 -10.54 -1.13 16.16
CA VAL A 66 -11.22 0.06 16.68
C VAL A 66 -12.71 -0.18 16.43
N ASP A 67 -13.49 -0.33 17.50
CA ASP A 67 -14.93 -0.06 17.42
C ASP A 67 -15.06 1.44 17.16
N VAL A 68 -15.10 1.79 15.87
CA VAL A 68 -15.29 3.17 15.45
C VAL A 68 -16.73 3.53 15.81
N SER A 69 -16.90 4.32 16.88
CA SER A 69 -18.15 5.05 17.08
C SER A 69 -18.39 5.88 15.82
N ASN A 70 -19.64 5.89 15.33
CA ASN A 70 -20.10 6.53 14.09
C ASN A 70 -19.88 8.06 14.04
N ALA A 71 -18.67 8.54 14.26
CA ALA A 71 -18.24 9.87 13.91
C ALA A 71 -17.90 9.83 12.43
N GLY A 72 -18.65 10.56 11.60
CA GLY A 72 -18.35 10.73 10.18
C GLY A 72 -16.92 11.22 10.01
N ASP A 73 -16.02 10.31 9.66
CA ASP A 73 -14.59 10.59 9.53
C ASP A 73 -14.30 11.01 8.10
N ASP A 74 -14.16 12.31 7.86
CA ASP A 74 -13.99 12.90 6.54
C ASP A 74 -12.59 12.66 5.91
N PHE A 75 -11.80 11.71 6.43
CA PHE A 75 -10.35 11.59 6.14
C PHE A 75 -9.63 12.95 6.25
N ALA A 76 -10.19 13.86 7.06
CA ALA A 76 -9.67 15.20 7.20
C ALA A 76 -8.26 15.12 7.80
N ARG A 77 -7.36 15.99 7.36
CA ARG A 77 -5.99 16.03 7.89
C ARG A 77 -6.03 16.38 9.38
N SER A 78 -5.92 15.38 10.24
CA SER A 78 -5.74 15.58 11.68
C SER A 78 -4.25 15.66 12.03
N LYS A 79 -3.92 16.46 13.05
CA LYS A 79 -2.54 16.55 13.57
C LYS A 79 -2.02 15.18 14.02
N ALA A 80 -2.89 14.33 14.57
CA ALA A 80 -2.54 12.97 14.98
C ALA A 80 -2.18 12.09 13.78
N ALA A 81 -3.00 12.09 12.72
CA ALA A 81 -2.72 11.33 11.50
C ALA A 81 -1.42 11.79 10.83
N GLU A 82 -1.15 13.10 10.81
CA GLU A 82 0.09 13.64 10.26
C GLU A 82 1.32 13.19 11.08
N ALA A 83 1.26 13.30 12.41
CA ALA A 83 2.35 12.89 13.30
C ALA A 83 2.64 11.38 13.18
N LEU A 84 1.60 10.54 13.14
CA LEU A 84 1.73 9.10 12.95
C LEU A 84 2.27 8.75 11.58
N SER A 85 1.81 9.43 10.52
CA SER A 85 2.31 9.24 9.16
C SER A 85 3.79 9.57 9.07
N ARG A 86 4.21 10.70 9.64
CA ARG A 86 5.61 11.12 9.69
C ARG A 86 6.47 10.12 10.46
N LYS A 87 5.97 9.60 11.58
CA LYS A 87 6.65 8.56 12.36
C LYS A 87 6.82 7.28 11.55
N ALA A 88 5.75 6.79 10.92
CA ALA A 88 5.78 5.61 10.06
C ALA A 88 6.80 5.75 8.92
N ILE A 89 6.79 6.88 8.21
CA ILE A 89 7.73 7.17 7.11
C ILE A 89 9.17 7.20 7.64
N ARG A 90 9.45 7.91 8.74
CA ARG A 90 10.79 7.96 9.34
C ARG A 90 11.28 6.56 9.76
N THR A 91 10.41 5.75 10.36
CA THR A 91 10.75 4.38 10.74
C THR A 91 11.08 3.53 9.50
N LEU A 92 10.29 3.61 8.43
CA LEU A 92 10.57 2.91 7.18
C LEU A 92 11.93 3.32 6.59
N ILE A 93 12.22 4.63 6.52
CA ILE A 93 13.51 5.14 6.04
C ILE A 93 14.67 4.65 6.91
N SER A 94 14.52 4.69 8.25
CA SER A 94 15.56 4.20 9.17
C SER A 94 15.81 2.69 9.08
N LYS A 95 14.87 1.94 8.48
CA LYS A 95 14.97 0.51 8.19
C LYS A 95 15.33 0.23 6.73
N ASP A 96 15.85 1.24 6.03
CA ASP A 96 16.35 1.13 4.67
C ASP A 96 15.27 0.74 3.64
N ALA A 97 14.01 1.07 3.92
CA ALA A 97 12.91 0.81 3.00
C ALA A 97 13.09 1.57 1.68
N GLY A 98 13.20 0.86 0.58
CA GLY A 98 13.32 1.44 -0.77
C GLY A 98 14.72 1.87 -1.17
N SER A 99 15.76 1.51 -0.40
CA SER A 99 17.17 1.77 -0.76
C SER A 99 17.64 0.99 -1.98
N VAL A 100 17.04 -0.18 -2.22
CA VAL A 100 17.41 -1.05 -3.33
C VAL A 100 16.83 -0.53 -4.64
N THR A 101 17.72 -0.26 -5.59
CA THR A 101 17.34 0.05 -6.97
C THR A 101 17.24 -1.25 -7.76
N TYR A 102 16.11 -1.45 -8.45
CA TYR A 102 15.94 -2.61 -9.32
C TYR A 102 15.93 -2.19 -10.78
N PRO A 103 16.67 -2.90 -11.65
CA PRO A 103 16.59 -2.67 -13.08
C PRO A 103 15.19 -3.06 -13.58
N GLY A 104 14.61 -2.20 -14.42
CA GLY A 104 13.36 -2.47 -15.12
C GLY A 104 12.09 -1.89 -14.49
N PRO A 105 10.93 -2.12 -15.12
CA PRO A 105 9.67 -1.52 -14.72
C PRO A 105 9.11 -2.19 -13.46
N ASN A 106 9.29 -1.54 -12.31
CA ASN A 106 8.68 -1.98 -11.06
C ASN A 106 7.20 -1.60 -11.00
N LYS A 107 6.39 -2.53 -10.50
CA LYS A 107 4.97 -2.31 -10.23
C LYS A 107 4.72 -2.48 -8.74
N LEU A 108 3.86 -1.65 -8.18
CA LEU A 108 3.35 -1.79 -6.84
C LEU A 108 1.94 -2.37 -6.89
N PHE A 109 1.79 -3.54 -6.26
CA PHE A 109 0.53 -4.21 -6.03
C PHE A 109 0.12 -4.01 -4.58
N VAL A 110 -1.13 -3.63 -4.35
CA VAL A 110 -1.70 -3.46 -3.02
C VAL A 110 -2.68 -4.59 -2.76
N LEU A 111 -2.48 -5.31 -1.66
CA LEU A 111 -3.38 -6.34 -1.18
C LEU A 111 -3.81 -6.04 0.24
N ILE A 112 -5.06 -6.34 0.56
CA ILE A 112 -5.63 -6.09 1.87
C ILE A 112 -6.25 -7.39 2.37
N LYS A 113 -6.00 -7.72 3.63
CA LYS A 113 -6.62 -8.85 4.29
C LYS A 113 -7.79 -8.35 5.13
N ALA A 114 -8.99 -8.78 4.74
CA ALA A 114 -10.26 -8.34 5.30
C ALA A 114 -11.25 -9.53 5.39
N PRO A 115 -12.32 -9.43 6.17
CA PRO A 115 -13.37 -10.44 6.25
C PRO A 115 -13.97 -10.78 4.87
N SER A 116 -14.31 -12.04 4.65
CA SER A 116 -14.94 -12.51 3.41
C SER A 116 -16.34 -11.95 3.17
N SER A 117 -17.00 -11.45 4.21
CA SER A 117 -18.29 -10.75 4.16
C SER A 117 -18.21 -9.39 3.46
N PHE A 118 -17.00 -8.90 3.18
CA PHE A 118 -16.78 -7.69 2.42
C PHE A 118 -17.27 -7.85 0.96
N ASN A 119 -18.47 -7.32 0.70
CA ASN A 119 -19.19 -7.49 -0.55
C ASN A 119 -18.64 -6.55 -1.64
N GLN A 120 -17.78 -7.10 -2.50
CA GLN A 120 -17.33 -6.55 -3.78
C GLN A 120 -17.05 -5.03 -3.82
N PRO A 121 -15.94 -4.56 -3.26
CA PRO A 121 -15.51 -3.18 -3.52
C PRO A 121 -15.18 -3.02 -5.00
N GLN A 122 -15.70 -1.98 -5.64
CA GLN A 122 -15.49 -1.66 -7.07
C GLN A 122 -14.00 -1.71 -7.51
N HIS A 123 -13.08 -1.53 -6.56
CA HIS A 123 -11.65 -1.44 -6.77
C HIS A 123 -10.83 -2.66 -6.35
N PHE A 124 -11.40 -3.71 -5.76
CA PHE A 124 -10.62 -4.89 -5.35
C PHE A 124 -11.16 -6.20 -5.93
N LEU A 125 -10.26 -7.17 -6.05
CA LEU A 125 -10.55 -8.52 -6.52
C LEU A 125 -10.22 -9.51 -5.40
N PRO A 126 -11.13 -10.42 -5.03
CA PRO A 126 -10.84 -11.46 -4.06
C PRO A 126 -9.74 -12.40 -4.59
N LYS A 127 -8.84 -12.80 -3.70
CA LYS A 127 -7.68 -13.65 -3.94
C LYS A 127 -7.49 -14.63 -2.77
N ARG A 128 -8.44 -15.54 -2.57
CA ARG A 128 -8.46 -16.48 -1.43
C ARG A 128 -7.14 -17.23 -1.24
N ASP A 129 -6.56 -17.71 -2.34
CA ASP A 129 -5.31 -18.51 -2.32
C ASP A 129 -4.04 -17.65 -2.44
N PHE A 130 -4.14 -16.33 -2.20
CA PHE A 130 -2.97 -15.47 -2.34
C PHE A 130 -1.89 -15.82 -1.31
N LYS A 131 -0.72 -16.15 -1.84
CA LYS A 131 0.51 -16.30 -1.09
C LYS A 131 1.67 -15.88 -1.97
N TYR A 132 2.37 -14.81 -1.60
CA TYR A 132 3.61 -14.45 -2.27
C TYR A 132 4.73 -15.45 -1.91
N ASN A 133 5.76 -15.50 -2.75
CA ASN A 133 6.89 -16.40 -2.60
C ASN A 133 7.55 -16.30 -1.21
N ARG A 134 7.70 -17.44 -0.52
CA ARG A 134 8.28 -17.54 0.84
C ARG A 134 9.77 -17.16 0.91
N LYS A 135 10.48 -17.14 -0.22
CA LYS A 135 11.89 -16.72 -0.27
C LYS A 135 12.09 -15.23 0.03
N ILE A 136 11.02 -14.44 0.04
CA ILE A 136 11.06 -12.99 0.24
C ILE A 136 10.80 -12.70 1.72
N VAL A 137 11.72 -11.98 2.34
CA VAL A 137 11.57 -11.51 3.72
C VAL A 137 10.84 -10.17 3.70
N PRO A 138 9.62 -10.07 4.28
CA PRO A 138 8.88 -8.81 4.29
C PRO A 138 9.42 -7.84 5.34
N LEU A 139 9.47 -6.56 5.01
CA LEU A 139 9.62 -5.49 6.01
C LEU A 139 8.25 -5.20 6.63
N ARG A 140 8.12 -5.37 7.94
CA ARG A 140 6.84 -5.22 8.65
C ARG A 140 6.82 -3.92 9.46
N LEU A 141 5.73 -3.18 9.32
CA LEU A 141 5.42 -2.01 10.13
C LEU A 141 4.17 -2.29 10.95
N LEU A 142 4.37 -2.41 12.27
CA LEU A 142 3.30 -2.68 13.22
C LEU A 142 2.79 -1.36 13.81
N ILE A 143 1.51 -1.07 13.63
CA ILE A 143 0.88 0.16 14.11
C ILE A 143 0.01 -0.17 15.33
N LYS A 144 0.48 0.21 16.52
CA LYS A 144 -0.21 -0.02 17.80
C LYS A 144 -0.75 1.28 18.39
N CYS A 145 -1.94 1.20 18.98
CA CYS A 145 -2.50 2.25 19.83
C CYS A 145 -1.95 2.10 21.26
N ARG A 146 -1.64 3.22 21.92
CA ARG A 146 -0.97 3.25 23.24
C ARG A 146 -1.79 2.68 24.41
N ASN A 147 -3.11 2.54 24.25
CA ASN A 147 -4.03 2.33 25.38
C ASN A 147 -4.69 0.95 25.41
N GLN A 148 -4.10 -0.07 24.78
CA GLN A 148 -4.68 -1.41 24.78
C GLN A 148 -3.61 -2.48 25.03
N ASP A 149 -3.43 -2.80 26.31
CA ASP A 149 -2.88 -4.08 26.79
C ASP A 149 -3.98 -5.15 26.90
N GLN A 150 -5.10 -4.97 26.19
CA GLN A 150 -6.14 -5.98 26.15
C GLN A 150 -5.83 -6.98 25.03
N GLU A 151 -5.43 -8.16 25.47
CA GLU A 151 -5.56 -9.40 24.75
C GLU A 151 -7.03 -9.53 24.31
N VAL A 152 -7.35 -9.08 23.10
CA VAL A 152 -8.70 -9.20 22.55
C VAL A 152 -8.93 -10.68 22.31
N ALA A 153 -9.79 -11.26 23.14
CA ALA A 153 -10.30 -12.61 23.00
C ALA A 153 -10.68 -12.88 21.54
N ALA A 154 -10.26 -14.05 21.03
CA ALA A 154 -10.52 -14.51 19.68
C ALA A 154 -12.04 -14.53 19.40
N SER A 155 -12.58 -13.43 18.88
CA SER A 155 -13.98 -13.31 18.53
C SER A 155 -14.18 -13.72 17.07
N THR A 156 -14.94 -14.83 16.97
CA THR A 156 -15.66 -15.42 15.84
C THR A 156 -14.84 -15.82 14.61
N SER A 157 -15.22 -16.95 14.02
CA SER A 157 -14.62 -17.56 12.82
C SER A 157 -14.95 -16.74 11.55
N GLU A 158 -14.64 -15.45 11.55
CA GLU A 158 -14.67 -14.70 10.31
C GLU A 158 -13.56 -15.26 9.41
N ASP A 159 -13.94 -15.73 8.22
CA ASP A 159 -12.97 -16.16 7.22
C ASP A 159 -12.32 -14.93 6.60
N TRP A 160 -11.03 -14.74 6.85
CA TRP A 160 -10.27 -13.62 6.27
C TRP A 160 -9.68 -14.02 4.94
N ILE A 161 -9.94 -13.23 3.90
CA ILE A 161 -9.37 -13.45 2.58
C ILE A 161 -8.58 -12.24 2.10
N TRP A 162 -7.71 -12.46 1.13
CA TRP A 162 -7.00 -11.35 0.48
C TRP A 162 -7.85 -10.71 -0.60
N PHE A 163 -7.75 -9.40 -0.70
CA PHE A 163 -8.33 -8.58 -1.76
C PHE A 163 -7.20 -7.79 -2.43
N GLN A 164 -6.99 -7.99 -3.73
CA GLN A 164 -6.00 -7.24 -4.49
C GLN A 164 -6.64 -6.01 -5.14
N CYS A 165 -6.07 -4.83 -4.92
CA CYS A 165 -6.47 -3.62 -5.62
C CYS A 165 -6.27 -3.76 -7.13
N ARG A 166 -7.27 -3.35 -7.91
CA ARG A 166 -7.23 -3.33 -9.39
C ARG A 166 -6.24 -2.28 -9.92
N HIS A 167 -5.96 -1.25 -9.13
CA HIS A 167 -5.06 -0.16 -9.52
C HIS A 167 -3.62 -0.52 -9.17
N VAL A 168 -2.85 -0.89 -10.20
CA VAL A 168 -1.41 -1.17 -10.08
C VAL A 168 -0.63 0.10 -10.42
N ILE A 169 0.24 0.53 -9.52
CA ILE A 169 1.11 1.69 -9.75
C ILE A 169 2.35 1.23 -10.50
N LYS A 170 2.64 1.85 -11.65
CA LYS A 170 3.87 1.62 -12.41
C LYS A 170 4.91 2.67 -12.00
N GLY A 171 6.11 2.21 -11.62
CA GLY A 171 7.23 3.08 -11.29
C GLY A 171 7.71 3.90 -12.50
N LEU A 172 8.37 5.01 -12.20
CA LEU A 172 9.07 5.80 -13.21
C LEU A 172 10.42 5.13 -13.50
N ALA A 173 10.71 4.89 -14.77
CA ALA A 173 12.07 4.53 -15.16
C ALA A 173 12.95 5.77 -15.02
N MET A 174 13.92 5.72 -14.11
CA MET A 174 15.01 6.69 -14.10
C MET A 174 16.03 6.18 -15.13
N ASN A 175 16.42 7.04 -16.06
CA ASN A 175 17.61 6.77 -16.85
C ASN A 175 18.77 6.77 -15.83
N ALA A 176 19.48 5.66 -15.70
CA ALA A 176 20.73 5.67 -14.96
C ALA A 176 21.60 6.75 -15.61
N MET A 177 22.03 7.74 -14.82
CA MET A 177 23.11 8.60 -15.28
C MET A 177 24.32 7.67 -15.44
N PRO A 178 25.03 7.69 -16.59
CA PRO A 178 26.30 6.98 -16.67
C PRO A 178 27.18 7.50 -15.54
N GLU A 179 27.73 6.58 -14.74
CA GLU A 179 28.74 6.90 -13.74
C GLU A 179 29.89 7.63 -14.47
N GLU A 180 30.26 8.83 -13.98
CA GLU A 180 31.45 9.57 -14.42
C GLU A 180 32.73 8.92 -13.87
#